data_AF-A0A529AAJ3-F1
#
_entry.id   AF-A0A529AAJ3-F1
#
_cell.length_a   1.000
_cell.length_b   1.000
_cell.length_c   1.000
_cell.angle_alpha   90.00
_cell.angle_beta   90.00
_cell.angle_gamma   90.00
#
_symmetry.space_group_name_H-M   'P 1'
#
loop_
_entity.id
_entity.type
_entity.pdbx_description
1 polymer ?
#
loop_
_entity_poly.entity_id
_entity_poly.type
_entity_poly.pdbx_seq_one_letter_code
_entity_poly.pdbx_strand_id
1 'polypeptide(L)'
;AEAILADRAAVPGELALAYFGEEVVDAKAALEGARDILSEQFAENADLVGRLRTYMKERAFMRSRVVDGKQEAGAKFSDYFDHVERWANVPSHRALAMLRGRNEEVLSLDIEVGADDASPVKPVERMIADAYAIGRQLPGDRWLMEVAGWTWRIKLSLHLTLDLMRDLRERAEEEAIHVFARNLKDLLLAAPAGSRATMGLDPGIRTGVKVAVVDGTGKLLETTTVYPFPPRNDVRGTQAELAKLIRLHKVELISIGNGTGSRETERLVADMLSDMPAESGPKPLKVIVSEAGASVYSASATAAAEFPGLDVSLRGAVSIARRLQDPLAELVKIEPKSIGVGQYQHDVDQYRLGRSLEAVVEDAVNAVGVDLNTASA
;
A
#
# COMPACT_ATOMS: atom_id res chain seq x y z
N ALA A 1 5.75 46.60 13.64
CA ALA A 1 6.69 45.50 13.30
C ALA A 1 8.09 46.06 13.03
N GLU A 2 8.29 46.85 11.97
CA GLU A 2 9.61 47.38 11.57
C GLU A 2 10.32 48.20 12.66
N ALA A 3 9.59 49.03 13.42
CA ALA A 3 10.19 49.79 14.52
C ALA A 3 10.86 48.90 15.58
N ILE A 4 10.25 47.75 15.91
CA ILE A 4 10.81 46.74 16.83
C ILE A 4 11.94 45.95 16.15
N LEU A 5 11.93 45.86 14.81
CA LEU A 5 13.03 45.29 14.05
C LEU A 5 14.29 46.16 14.05
N ALA A 6 14.10 47.47 13.89
CA ALA A 6 15.17 48.45 13.79
C ALA A 6 15.80 48.79 15.14
N ASP A 7 15.02 48.88 16.22
CA ASP A 7 15.50 49.15 17.56
C ASP A 7 15.06 48.07 18.56
N ARG A 8 16.01 47.20 18.91
CA ARG A 8 15.80 46.10 19.86
C ARG A 8 15.69 46.58 21.31
N ALA A 9 16.26 47.74 21.64
CA ALA A 9 16.29 48.29 23.00
C ALA A 9 14.96 48.94 23.40
N ALA A 10 14.21 49.44 22.42
CA ALA A 10 12.88 50.00 22.63
C ALA A 10 11.91 48.96 23.23
N VAL A 11 11.05 49.41 24.14
CA VAL A 11 10.00 48.58 24.74
C VAL A 11 8.84 48.48 23.74
N PRO A 12 8.48 47.28 23.24
CA PRO A 12 7.42 47.14 22.22
C PRO A 12 6.09 47.78 22.61
N GLY A 13 5.71 47.71 23.89
CA GLY A 13 4.50 48.33 24.41
C GLY A 13 4.50 49.86 24.32
N GLU A 14 5.66 50.51 24.43
CA GLU A 14 5.78 51.96 24.27
C GLU A 14 5.70 52.36 22.80
N LEU A 15 6.38 51.60 21.92
CA LEU A 15 6.28 51.79 20.47
C LEU A 15 4.85 51.63 19.97
N ALA A 16 4.09 50.69 20.54
CA ALA A 16 2.71 50.41 20.15
C ALA A 16 1.77 51.62 20.32
N LEU A 17 2.05 52.53 21.27
CA LEU A 17 1.23 53.72 21.53
C LEU A 17 1.15 54.66 20.31
N ALA A 18 2.20 54.69 19.48
CA ALA A 18 2.25 55.53 18.29
C ALA A 18 1.35 55.05 17.14
N TYR A 19 0.77 53.84 17.26
CA TYR A 19 -0.01 53.18 16.21
C TYR A 19 -1.49 53.03 16.57
N PHE A 20 -1.98 53.77 17.56
CA PHE A 20 -3.39 53.74 17.94
C PHE A 20 -4.24 54.45 16.89
N GLY A 21 -5.41 53.90 16.59
CA GLY A 21 -6.35 54.43 15.61
C GLY A 21 -7.73 53.84 15.78
N GLU A 22 -8.64 54.12 14.84
CA GLU A 22 -10.02 53.61 14.90
C GLU A 22 -10.07 52.08 14.85
N GLU A 23 -9.17 51.44 14.09
CA GLU A 23 -9.08 49.98 13.95
C GLU A 23 -8.11 49.32 14.96
N VAL A 24 -7.21 50.10 15.56
CA VAL A 24 -6.20 49.63 16.52
C VAL A 24 -6.45 50.29 17.87
N VAL A 25 -7.30 49.64 18.66
CA VAL A 25 -7.92 50.22 19.85
C VAL A 25 -7.03 50.25 21.08
N ASP A 26 -5.98 49.42 21.12
CA ASP A 26 -5.03 49.36 22.23
C ASP A 26 -3.66 48.80 21.81
N ALA A 27 -2.70 48.82 22.76
CA ALA A 27 -1.35 48.31 22.53
C ALA A 27 -1.32 46.80 22.24
N LYS A 28 -2.29 46.04 22.74
CA LYS A 28 -2.38 44.61 22.49
C LYS A 28 -2.73 44.35 21.03
N ALA A 29 -3.75 45.02 20.50
CA ALA A 29 -4.14 44.92 19.09
C ALA A 29 -2.99 45.34 18.16
N ALA A 30 -2.27 46.42 18.49
CA ALA A 30 -1.10 46.87 17.73
C ALA A 30 0.02 45.80 17.69
N LEU A 31 0.32 45.18 18.84
CA LEU A 31 1.34 44.13 18.94
C LEU A 31 0.89 42.82 18.28
N GLU A 32 -0.39 42.45 18.38
CA GLU A 32 -0.92 41.28 17.68
C GLU A 32 -0.83 41.44 16.16
N GLY A 33 -1.24 42.60 15.62
CA GLY A 33 -1.05 42.91 14.20
C GLY A 33 0.43 42.91 13.80
N ALA A 34 1.32 43.47 14.62
CA ALA A 34 2.76 43.43 14.36
C ALA A 34 3.33 42.01 14.38
N ARG A 35 2.87 41.13 15.29
CA ARG A 35 3.25 39.71 15.33
C ARG A 35 2.80 38.99 14.08
N ASP A 36 1.58 39.27 13.60
CA ASP A 36 1.01 38.59 12.46
C ASP A 36 1.77 38.97 11.17
N ILE A 37 2.11 40.26 10.99
CA ILE A 37 2.99 40.75 9.91
C ILE A 37 4.34 40.03 9.94
N LEU A 38 5.00 39.97 11.10
CA LEU A 38 6.30 39.30 11.24
C LEU A 38 6.18 37.79 11.02
N SER A 39 5.10 37.17 11.49
CA SER A 39 4.86 35.74 11.30
C SER A 39 4.69 35.37 9.84
N GLU A 40 4.08 36.24 9.03
CA GLU A 40 4.02 36.07 7.57
C GLU A 40 5.40 36.20 6.94
N GLN A 41 6.12 37.27 7.27
CA GLN A 41 7.47 37.48 6.76
C GLN A 41 8.42 36.32 7.10
N PHE A 42 8.32 35.75 8.29
CA PHE A 42 9.13 34.62 8.74
C PHE A 42 8.74 33.32 8.02
N ALA A 43 7.44 33.09 7.79
CA ALA A 43 6.94 31.90 7.11
C ALA A 43 7.25 31.89 5.60
N GLU A 44 7.41 33.05 4.98
CA GLU A 44 7.73 33.18 3.55
C GLU A 44 9.23 33.20 3.24
N ASN A 45 10.09 33.18 4.26
CA ASN A 45 11.53 33.12 4.07
C ASN A 45 12.00 31.74 3.61
N ALA A 46 12.30 31.63 2.31
CA ALA A 46 12.67 30.37 1.66
C ALA A 46 13.91 29.69 2.29
N ASP A 47 14.94 30.44 2.67
CA ASP A 47 16.15 29.91 3.28
C ASP A 47 15.88 29.34 4.68
N LEU A 48 15.07 30.04 5.47
CA LEU A 48 14.63 29.56 6.79
C LEU A 48 13.78 28.29 6.66
N VAL A 49 12.78 28.30 5.77
CA VAL A 49 11.91 27.15 5.51
C VAL A 49 12.73 25.94 5.04
N GLY A 50 13.69 26.14 4.13
CA GLY A 50 14.59 25.07 3.66
C GLY A 50 15.43 24.46 4.79
N ARG A 51 16.01 25.29 5.66
CA ARG A 51 16.77 24.81 6.83
C ARG A 51 15.89 24.06 7.82
N LEU A 52 14.72 24.61 8.17
CA LEU A 52 13.77 23.96 9.08
C LEU A 52 13.28 22.62 8.53
N ARG A 53 12.95 22.55 7.22
CA ARG A 53 12.58 21.30 6.56
C ARG A 53 13.68 20.25 6.69
N THR A 54 14.93 20.62 6.40
CA THR A 54 16.09 19.72 6.51
C THR A 54 16.24 19.21 7.93
N TYR A 55 16.16 20.12 8.91
CA TYR A 55 16.22 19.76 10.33
C TYR A 55 15.11 18.77 10.73
N MET A 56 13.87 19.01 10.30
CA MET A 56 12.75 18.08 10.56
C MET A 56 12.96 16.72 9.90
N LYS A 57 13.45 16.68 8.65
CA LYS A 57 13.73 15.40 7.97
C LYS A 57 14.73 14.55 8.76
N GLU A 58 15.71 15.17 9.40
CA GLU A 58 16.75 14.46 10.18
C GLU A 58 16.31 14.09 11.59
N ARG A 59 15.50 14.92 12.24
CA ARG A 59 15.26 14.87 13.70
C ARG A 59 13.81 14.63 14.11
N ALA A 60 12.85 14.75 13.21
CA ALA A 60 11.46 14.58 13.55
C ALA A 60 11.10 13.11 13.78
N PHE A 61 10.06 12.91 14.58
CA PHE A 61 9.45 11.62 14.85
C PHE A 61 8.08 11.54 14.18
N MET A 62 7.82 10.43 13.51
CA MET A 62 6.49 10.06 13.10
C MET A 62 5.77 9.44 14.29
N ARG A 63 4.62 9.99 14.68
CA ARG A 63 3.79 9.46 15.76
C ARG A 63 2.43 9.03 15.23
N SER A 64 2.02 7.83 15.63
CA SER A 64 0.69 7.29 15.37
C SER A 64 -0.01 7.02 16.68
N ARG A 65 -1.28 7.45 16.80
CA ARG A 65 -2.12 7.20 17.96
C ARG A 65 -3.51 6.75 17.54
N VAL A 66 -4.09 5.79 18.25
CA VAL A 66 -5.48 5.39 18.05
C VAL A 66 -6.42 6.54 18.39
N VAL A 67 -7.48 6.70 17.60
CA VAL A 67 -8.57 7.62 17.90
C VAL A 67 -9.43 7.02 19.02
N ASP A 68 -9.78 7.83 20.02
CA ASP A 68 -10.57 7.38 21.16
C ASP A 68 -11.88 6.71 20.72
N GLY A 69 -12.14 5.50 21.23
CA GLY A 69 -13.32 4.69 20.91
C GLY A 69 -13.18 3.81 19.66
N LYS A 70 -12.04 3.83 18.96
CA LYS A 70 -11.80 3.00 17.75
C LYS A 70 -10.92 1.77 18.00
N GLN A 71 -10.58 1.45 19.25
CA GLN A 71 -9.65 0.36 19.60
C GLN A 71 -10.12 -1.03 19.12
N GLU A 72 -11.39 -1.39 19.33
CA GLU A 72 -11.93 -2.68 18.88
C GLU A 72 -12.04 -2.76 17.36
N ALA A 73 -12.65 -1.76 16.73
CA ALA A 73 -12.81 -1.71 15.27
C ALA A 73 -11.46 -1.66 14.54
N GLY A 74 -10.46 -1.07 15.19
CA GLY A 74 -9.11 -0.85 14.70
C GLY A 74 -8.10 -1.94 15.02
N ALA A 75 -8.51 -3.10 15.55
CA ALA A 75 -7.59 -4.12 16.06
C ALA A 75 -6.49 -4.55 15.06
N LYS A 76 -6.76 -4.48 13.74
CA LYS A 76 -5.76 -4.75 12.69
C LYS A 76 -4.61 -3.74 12.62
N PHE A 77 -4.75 -2.59 13.28
CA PHE A 77 -3.75 -1.52 13.39
C PHE A 77 -3.18 -1.42 14.82
N SER A 78 -3.35 -2.46 15.66
CA SER A 78 -2.94 -2.45 17.07
C SER A 78 -1.47 -2.05 17.27
N ASP A 79 -0.61 -2.50 16.36
CA ASP A 79 0.83 -2.19 16.38
C ASP A 79 1.13 -0.69 16.25
N TYR A 80 0.14 0.10 15.77
CA TYR A 80 0.26 1.54 15.53
C TYR A 80 -0.61 2.39 16.47
N PHE A 81 -1.24 1.80 17.49
CA PHE A 81 -2.09 2.54 18.44
C PHE A 81 -1.33 3.53 19.33
N ASP A 82 -0.06 3.25 19.60
CA ASP A 82 0.84 4.13 20.34
C ASP A 82 2.26 3.97 19.83
N HIS A 83 2.49 4.33 18.56
CA HIS A 83 3.75 4.09 17.87
C HIS A 83 4.54 5.38 17.64
N VAL A 84 5.85 5.30 17.78
CA VAL A 84 6.80 6.40 17.52
C VAL A 84 8.03 5.85 16.83
N GLU A 85 8.44 6.48 15.75
CA GLU A 85 9.70 6.18 15.10
C GLU A 85 10.30 7.41 14.42
N ARG A 86 11.59 7.37 14.08
CA ARG A 86 12.24 8.48 13.36
C ARG A 86 11.64 8.61 11.96
N TRP A 87 11.17 9.80 11.61
CA TRP A 87 10.55 10.08 10.30
C TRP A 87 11.45 9.68 9.12
N ALA A 88 12.76 9.93 9.22
CA ALA A 88 13.75 9.58 8.20
C ALA A 88 13.73 8.09 7.83
N ASN A 89 13.53 7.24 8.83
CA ASN A 89 13.74 5.80 8.74
C ASN A 89 12.42 5.00 8.65
N VAL A 90 11.28 5.67 8.51
CA VAL A 90 9.98 5.00 8.39
C VAL A 90 9.99 4.10 7.14
N PRO A 91 9.86 2.77 7.28
CA PRO A 91 9.76 1.86 6.15
C PRO A 91 8.46 2.07 5.38
N SER A 92 8.49 1.85 4.06
CA SER A 92 7.32 2.00 3.17
C SER A 92 6.07 1.28 3.68
N HIS A 93 6.18 -0.01 4.03
CA HIS A 93 5.02 -0.80 4.49
C HIS A 93 4.39 -0.25 5.78
N ARG A 94 5.18 0.29 6.72
CA ARG A 94 4.66 0.91 7.95
C ARG A 94 4.00 2.25 7.66
N ALA A 95 4.61 3.07 6.80
CA ALA A 95 4.02 4.32 6.35
C ALA A 95 2.64 4.09 5.71
N LEU A 96 2.54 3.13 4.78
CA LEU A 96 1.26 2.78 4.13
C LEU A 96 0.24 2.21 5.11
N ALA A 97 0.65 1.36 6.06
CA ALA A 97 -0.24 0.83 7.10
C ALA A 97 -0.80 1.95 7.99
N MET A 98 0.05 2.88 8.44
CA MET A 98 -0.35 4.04 9.23
C MET A 98 -1.28 4.97 8.44
N LEU A 99 -0.93 5.29 7.18
CA LEU A 99 -1.75 6.14 6.31
C LEU A 99 -3.12 5.52 6.03
N ARG A 100 -3.19 4.21 5.83
CA ARG A 100 -4.45 3.48 5.71
C ARG A 100 -5.27 3.57 6.99
N GLY A 101 -4.66 3.35 8.15
CA GLY A 101 -5.36 3.49 9.43
C GLY A 101 -5.89 4.90 9.66
N ARG A 102 -5.20 5.93 9.16
CA ARG A 102 -5.69 7.32 9.14
C ARG A 102 -6.88 7.50 8.20
N ASN A 103 -6.81 6.98 6.97
CA ASN A 103 -7.89 7.08 5.99
C ASN A 103 -9.16 6.33 6.44
N GLU A 104 -9.00 5.26 7.21
CA GLU A 104 -10.10 4.53 7.85
C GLU A 104 -10.57 5.16 9.19
N GLU A 105 -10.06 6.36 9.54
CA GLU A 105 -10.41 7.11 10.75
C GLU A 105 -10.15 6.34 12.07
N VAL A 106 -9.19 5.41 12.06
CA VAL A 106 -8.77 4.63 13.24
C VAL A 106 -7.55 5.26 13.91
N LEU A 107 -6.62 5.78 13.11
CA LEU A 107 -5.37 6.36 13.58
C LEU A 107 -5.33 7.87 13.33
N SER A 108 -4.69 8.58 14.24
CA SER A 108 -4.21 9.95 14.06
C SER A 108 -2.71 9.91 13.86
N LEU A 109 -2.21 10.69 12.90
CA LEU A 109 -0.80 10.75 12.55
C LEU A 109 -0.29 12.18 12.74
N ASP A 110 0.87 12.32 13.36
CA ASP A 110 1.54 13.60 13.54
C ASP A 110 3.06 13.47 13.33
N ILE A 111 3.71 14.61 13.06
CA ILE A 111 5.16 14.73 13.00
C ILE A 111 5.61 15.63 14.14
N GLU A 112 6.21 15.01 15.15
CA GLU A 112 6.65 15.67 16.36
C GLU A 112 8.15 16.06 16.24
N VAL A 113 8.50 17.25 16.71
CA VAL A 113 9.89 17.76 16.70
C VAL A 113 10.27 18.22 18.10
N GLY A 114 11.39 17.73 18.63
CA GLY A 114 11.92 18.16 19.92
C GLY A 114 11.01 17.84 21.11
N ALA A 115 10.22 16.76 21.01
CA ALA A 115 9.43 16.21 22.11
C ALA A 115 10.33 15.74 23.27
N ASP A 116 11.56 15.36 22.97
CA ASP A 116 12.61 14.92 23.88
C ASP A 116 13.57 16.04 24.33
N ASP A 117 13.48 17.25 23.73
CA ASP A 117 14.38 18.36 24.04
C ASP A 117 13.84 19.23 25.20
N ALA A 118 14.48 19.20 26.36
CA ALA A 118 14.10 19.98 27.54
C ALA A 118 14.57 21.46 27.49
N SER A 119 15.17 21.92 26.38
CA SER A 119 15.64 23.29 26.23
C SER A 119 14.50 24.31 26.43
N PRO A 120 14.74 25.43 27.14
CA PRO A 120 13.75 26.50 27.31
C PRO A 120 13.32 27.14 25.99
N VAL A 121 14.24 27.20 25.02
CA VAL A 121 14.00 27.66 23.65
C VAL A 121 14.26 26.48 22.74
N LYS A 122 13.27 26.07 21.94
CA LYS A 122 13.41 24.88 21.09
C LYS A 122 14.39 25.13 19.93
N PRO A 123 15.07 24.10 19.40
CA PRO A 123 16.00 24.25 18.28
C PRO A 123 15.40 24.98 17.07
N VAL A 124 14.15 24.66 16.73
CA VAL A 124 13.40 25.29 15.64
C VAL A 124 13.18 26.78 15.87
N GLU A 125 12.89 27.19 17.11
CA GLU A 125 12.73 28.60 17.48
C GLU A 125 14.07 29.34 17.43
N ARG A 126 15.17 28.68 17.83
CA ARG A 126 16.53 29.24 17.68
C ARG A 126 16.88 29.46 16.21
N MET A 127 16.52 28.53 15.32
CA MET A 127 16.77 28.68 13.88
C MET A 127 16.03 29.89 13.28
N ILE A 128 14.82 30.18 13.75
CA ILE A 128 14.06 31.39 13.39
C ILE A 128 14.76 32.62 13.96
N ALA A 129 15.13 32.60 15.25
CA ALA A 129 15.83 33.70 15.89
C ALA A 129 17.14 34.05 15.17
N ASP A 130 17.95 33.05 14.83
CA ASP A 130 19.21 33.22 14.12
C ASP A 130 19.01 33.81 12.70
N ALA A 131 17.91 33.46 12.02
CA ALA A 131 17.59 33.98 10.68
C ALA A 131 17.35 35.50 10.67
N TYR A 132 16.87 36.04 11.79
CA TYR A 132 16.52 37.46 11.93
C TYR A 132 17.40 38.20 12.95
N ALA A 133 18.51 37.57 13.36
CA ALA A 133 19.43 38.08 14.38
C ALA A 133 18.70 38.57 15.66
N ILE A 134 17.71 37.80 16.11
CA ILE A 134 16.95 38.09 17.33
C ILE A 134 17.85 37.76 18.53
N GLY A 135 18.12 38.76 19.38
CA GLY A 135 18.92 38.60 20.58
C GLY A 135 18.14 37.92 21.71
N ARG A 136 18.61 38.07 22.96
CA ARG A 136 17.98 37.44 24.14
C ARG A 136 17.67 38.38 25.29
N GLN A 137 18.26 39.58 25.28
CA GLN A 137 18.33 40.41 26.48
C GLN A 137 17.42 41.62 26.39
N LEU A 138 17.35 42.25 25.22
CA LEU A 138 16.66 43.51 25.06
C LEU A 138 15.13 43.34 25.05
N PRO A 139 14.35 44.37 25.42
CA PRO A 139 12.89 44.27 25.46
C PRO A 139 12.27 43.85 24.13
N GLY A 140 12.75 44.40 23.00
CA GLY A 140 12.32 44.00 21.67
C GLY A 140 12.67 42.54 21.35
N ASP A 141 13.89 42.09 21.70
CA ASP A 141 14.33 40.71 21.49
C ASP A 141 13.42 39.69 22.17
N ARG A 142 13.01 39.96 23.43
CA ARG A 142 12.14 39.06 24.18
C ARG A 142 10.78 38.89 23.51
N TRP A 143 10.18 39.99 23.07
CA TRP A 143 8.91 39.94 22.35
C TRP A 143 9.06 39.21 21.00
N LEU A 144 10.15 39.44 20.27
CA LEU A 144 10.40 38.75 18.99
C LEU A 144 10.66 37.25 19.15
N MET A 145 11.25 36.83 20.28
CA MET A 145 11.38 35.43 20.63
C MET A 145 10.00 34.78 20.83
N GLU A 146 9.05 35.48 21.45
CA GLU A 146 7.65 35.06 21.54
C GLU A 146 6.99 35.00 20.16
N VAL A 147 7.25 35.98 19.29
CA VAL A 147 6.81 35.96 17.89
C VAL A 147 7.37 34.72 17.18
N ALA A 148 8.67 34.42 17.31
CA ALA A 148 9.29 33.26 16.68
C ALA A 148 8.66 31.93 17.13
N GLY A 149 8.40 31.75 18.43
CA GLY A 149 7.69 30.57 18.96
C GLY A 149 6.24 30.48 18.47
N TRP A 150 5.55 31.62 18.40
CA TRP A 150 4.20 31.69 17.84
C TRP A 150 4.18 31.33 16.35
N THR A 151 5.06 31.91 15.55
CA THR A 151 5.19 31.62 14.12
C THR A 151 5.51 30.15 13.88
N TRP A 152 6.41 29.56 14.68
CA TRP A 152 6.66 28.13 14.63
C TRP A 152 5.38 27.33 14.81
N ARG A 153 4.69 27.53 15.93
CA ARG A 153 3.53 26.71 16.33
C ARG A 153 2.33 26.86 15.39
N ILE A 154 2.07 28.06 14.87
CA ILE A 154 0.83 28.37 14.15
C ILE A 154 1.01 28.36 12.63
N LYS A 155 2.22 28.66 12.11
CA LYS A 155 2.50 28.68 10.67
C LYS A 155 3.51 27.63 10.25
N LEU A 156 4.76 27.75 10.72
CA LEU A 156 5.88 26.95 10.16
C LEU A 156 5.72 25.44 10.39
N SER A 157 5.35 25.02 11.59
CA SER A 157 5.18 23.61 11.92
C SER A 157 4.09 22.96 11.07
N LEU A 158 2.94 23.62 10.91
CA LEU A 158 1.80 23.09 10.18
C LEU A 158 2.15 22.82 8.71
N HIS A 159 2.72 23.80 8.01
CA HIS A 159 3.04 23.63 6.59
C HIS A 159 4.19 22.64 6.39
N LEU A 160 5.20 22.62 7.28
CA LEU A 160 6.31 21.67 7.18
C LEU A 160 5.86 20.24 7.48
N THR A 161 4.96 20.04 8.45
CA THR A 161 4.37 18.73 8.73
C THR A 161 3.58 18.22 7.52
N LEU A 162 2.80 19.08 6.86
CA LEU A 162 2.10 18.70 5.63
C LEU A 162 3.07 18.32 4.50
N ASP A 163 4.13 19.11 4.31
CA ASP A 163 5.19 18.83 3.33
C ASP A 163 5.87 17.48 3.60
N LEU A 164 6.27 17.21 4.86
CA LEU A 164 6.94 15.97 5.25
C LEU A 164 5.99 14.76 5.21
N MET A 165 4.71 14.93 5.51
CA MET A 165 3.71 13.87 5.33
C MET A 165 3.52 13.52 3.86
N ARG A 166 3.47 14.52 2.97
CA ARG A 166 3.42 14.29 1.52
C ARG A 166 4.66 13.53 1.04
N ASP A 167 5.84 13.99 1.42
CA ASP A 167 7.12 13.36 1.06
C ASP A 167 7.22 11.91 1.57
N LEU A 168 6.80 11.66 2.82
CA LEU A 168 6.74 10.30 3.37
C LEU A 168 5.81 9.40 2.54
N ARG A 169 4.62 9.89 2.18
CA ARG A 169 3.67 9.15 1.35
C ARG A 169 4.24 8.85 -0.02
N GLU A 170 4.75 9.87 -0.73
CA GLU A 170 5.29 9.73 -2.09
C GLU A 170 6.43 8.70 -2.13
N ARG A 171 7.37 8.78 -1.20
CA ARG A 171 8.48 7.82 -1.07
C ARG A 171 7.99 6.41 -0.73
N ALA A 172 7.01 6.29 0.15
CA ALA A 172 6.46 4.99 0.53
C ALA A 172 5.71 4.31 -0.63
N GLU A 173 4.90 5.07 -1.36
CA GLU A 173 4.18 4.60 -2.55
C GLU A 173 5.15 4.19 -3.67
N GLU A 174 6.19 4.98 -3.93
CA GLU A 174 7.19 4.67 -4.96
C GLU A 174 7.91 3.34 -4.69
N GLU A 175 8.39 3.13 -3.47
CA GLU A 175 9.03 1.87 -3.09
C GLU A 175 8.06 0.68 -3.17
N ALA A 176 6.80 0.87 -2.73
CA ALA A 176 5.79 -0.18 -2.80
C ALA A 176 5.48 -0.56 -4.25
N ILE A 177 5.30 0.42 -5.14
CA ILE A 177 5.06 0.20 -6.57
C ILE A 177 6.25 -0.55 -7.19
N HIS A 178 7.49 -0.20 -6.83
CA HIS A 178 8.67 -0.91 -7.30
C HIS A 178 8.70 -2.38 -6.85
N VAL A 179 8.31 -2.68 -5.60
CA VAL A 179 8.15 -4.06 -5.12
C VAL A 179 7.02 -4.79 -5.87
N PHE A 180 5.88 -4.14 -6.10
CA PHE A 180 4.77 -4.71 -6.87
C PHE A 180 5.17 -5.03 -8.31
N ALA A 181 5.90 -4.14 -8.96
CA ALA A 181 6.44 -4.33 -10.30
C ALA A 181 7.38 -5.56 -10.36
N ARG A 182 8.26 -5.72 -9.38
CA ARG A 182 9.13 -6.90 -9.27
C ARG A 182 8.33 -8.19 -9.09
N ASN A 183 7.37 -8.19 -8.16
CA ASN A 183 6.53 -9.35 -7.91
C ASN A 183 5.70 -9.73 -9.15
N LEU A 184 5.18 -8.75 -9.90
CA LEU A 184 4.48 -9.01 -11.15
C LEU A 184 5.42 -9.63 -12.19
N LYS A 185 6.63 -9.08 -12.34
CA LYS A 185 7.64 -9.61 -13.26
C LYS A 185 7.97 -11.07 -12.94
N ASP A 186 8.16 -11.41 -11.67
CA ASP A 186 8.45 -12.77 -11.22
C ASP A 186 7.28 -13.73 -11.53
N LEU A 187 6.03 -13.26 -11.40
CA LEU A 187 4.84 -14.05 -11.77
C LEU A 187 4.74 -14.27 -13.28
N LEU A 188 4.98 -13.24 -14.09
CA LEU A 188 4.89 -13.29 -15.55
C LEU A 188 5.98 -14.17 -16.15
N LEU A 189 7.19 -14.14 -15.57
CA LEU A 189 8.35 -14.91 -16.05
C LEU A 189 8.55 -16.24 -15.33
N ALA A 190 7.54 -16.69 -14.55
CA ALA A 190 7.56 -18.00 -13.96
C ALA A 190 7.66 -19.09 -15.05
N ALA A 191 8.45 -20.14 -14.80
CA ALA A 191 8.71 -21.16 -15.79
C ALA A 191 7.40 -21.89 -16.19
N PRO A 192 7.05 -21.93 -17.50
CA PRO A 192 5.86 -22.63 -17.96
C PRO A 192 6.03 -24.14 -17.79
N ALA A 193 4.98 -24.83 -17.31
CA ALA A 193 4.99 -26.29 -17.24
C ALA A 193 4.75 -26.95 -18.61
N GLY A 194 4.35 -26.14 -19.60
CA GLY A 194 4.20 -26.53 -21.01
C GLY A 194 2.88 -27.25 -21.30
N SER A 195 2.82 -27.85 -22.49
CA SER A 195 1.62 -28.45 -23.08
C SER A 195 1.21 -29.79 -22.46
N ARG A 196 0.94 -29.79 -21.15
CA ARG A 196 0.57 -30.97 -20.35
C ARG A 196 -0.85 -30.86 -19.85
N ALA A 197 -1.60 -31.95 -19.88
CA ALA A 197 -2.98 -31.96 -19.38
C ALA A 197 -3.01 -31.58 -17.90
N THR A 198 -3.80 -30.56 -17.55
CA THR A 198 -3.72 -29.91 -16.22
C THR A 198 -5.10 -29.83 -15.58
N MET A 199 -5.18 -30.21 -14.31
CA MET A 199 -6.34 -29.97 -13.46
C MET A 199 -6.10 -28.70 -12.62
N GLY A 200 -7.00 -27.74 -12.72
CA GLY A 200 -7.05 -26.53 -11.88
C GLY A 200 -8.01 -26.71 -10.73
N LEU A 201 -7.50 -26.46 -9.51
CA LEU A 201 -8.27 -26.45 -8.28
C LEU A 201 -8.26 -25.02 -7.73
N ASP A 202 -9.43 -24.39 -7.72
CA ASP A 202 -9.69 -23.11 -7.07
C ASP A 202 -10.30 -23.37 -5.67
N PRO A 203 -9.50 -23.29 -4.59
CA PRO A 203 -9.93 -23.70 -3.27
C PRO A 203 -11.13 -22.90 -2.75
N GLY A 204 -11.90 -23.54 -1.89
CA GLY A 204 -13.01 -22.91 -1.18
C GLY A 204 -13.55 -23.83 -0.13
N ILE A 205 -13.90 -23.27 1.03
CA ILE A 205 -14.44 -24.03 2.16
C ILE A 205 -15.96 -24.19 1.97
N ARG A 206 -16.73 -23.14 2.25
CA ARG A 206 -18.19 -23.17 2.21
C ARG A 206 -18.75 -23.32 0.78
N THR A 207 -18.12 -22.70 -0.20
CA THR A 207 -18.54 -22.72 -1.62
C THR A 207 -18.02 -23.93 -2.37
N GLY A 208 -17.22 -24.79 -1.72
CA GLY A 208 -16.55 -25.91 -2.35
C GLY A 208 -15.29 -25.51 -3.13
N VAL A 209 -14.53 -26.52 -3.53
CA VAL A 209 -13.38 -26.40 -4.42
C VAL A 209 -13.89 -26.51 -5.85
N LYS A 210 -13.59 -25.51 -6.67
CA LYS A 210 -13.97 -25.49 -8.08
C LYS A 210 -12.88 -26.17 -8.87
N VAL A 211 -13.28 -27.04 -9.78
CA VAL A 211 -12.39 -27.93 -10.54
C VAL A 211 -12.58 -27.66 -12.01
N ALA A 212 -11.47 -27.49 -12.73
CA ALA A 212 -11.43 -27.46 -14.18
C ALA A 212 -10.34 -28.38 -14.69
N VAL A 213 -10.57 -29.06 -15.80
CA VAL A 213 -9.55 -29.86 -16.49
C VAL A 213 -9.34 -29.29 -17.87
N VAL A 214 -8.10 -28.98 -18.21
CA VAL A 214 -7.69 -28.52 -19.54
C VAL A 214 -6.73 -29.53 -20.18
N ASP A 215 -6.81 -29.68 -21.51
CA ASP A 215 -5.84 -30.48 -22.25
C ASP A 215 -4.49 -29.74 -22.41
N GLY A 216 -3.51 -30.37 -23.06
CA GLY A 216 -2.20 -29.77 -23.31
C GLY A 216 -2.22 -28.50 -24.18
N THR A 217 -3.33 -28.17 -24.85
CA THR A 217 -3.51 -26.92 -25.60
C THR A 217 -4.17 -25.82 -24.76
N GLY A 218 -4.59 -26.13 -23.53
CA GLY A 218 -5.35 -25.23 -22.68
C GLY A 218 -6.86 -25.24 -22.97
N LYS A 219 -7.35 -26.15 -23.83
CA LYS A 219 -8.78 -26.29 -24.09
C LYS A 219 -9.48 -26.92 -22.88
N LEU A 220 -10.58 -26.31 -22.46
CA LEU A 220 -11.41 -26.83 -21.37
C LEU A 220 -12.07 -28.16 -21.77
N LEU A 221 -11.88 -29.19 -20.94
CA LEU A 221 -12.46 -30.53 -21.14
C LEU A 221 -13.64 -30.78 -20.21
N GLU A 222 -13.48 -30.47 -18.92
CA GLU A 222 -14.51 -30.76 -17.91
C GLU A 222 -14.39 -29.81 -16.73
N THR A 223 -15.52 -29.58 -16.04
CA THR A 223 -15.59 -28.77 -14.82
C THR A 223 -16.51 -29.42 -13.81
N THR A 224 -16.21 -29.25 -12.53
CA THR A 224 -17.11 -29.66 -11.44
C THR A 224 -16.87 -28.82 -10.19
N THR A 225 -17.74 -28.95 -9.19
CA THR A 225 -17.55 -28.37 -7.86
C THR A 225 -17.66 -29.47 -6.82
N VAL A 226 -16.61 -29.63 -6.02
CA VAL A 226 -16.50 -30.66 -4.98
C VAL A 226 -16.49 -30.01 -3.59
N TYR A 227 -16.94 -30.72 -2.56
CA TYR A 227 -17.17 -30.14 -1.24
C TYR A 227 -16.49 -30.95 -0.11
N PRO A 228 -15.14 -30.99 -0.10
CA PRO A 228 -14.38 -31.77 0.88
C PRO A 228 -14.42 -31.19 2.30
N PHE A 229 -14.80 -29.91 2.46
CA PHE A 229 -14.71 -29.16 3.72
C PHE A 229 -16.10 -28.80 4.28
N PRO A 230 -16.19 -28.22 5.49
CA PRO A 230 -17.46 -27.81 6.06
C PRO A 230 -18.25 -26.87 5.13
N PRO A 231 -19.58 -27.04 5.04
CA PRO A 231 -20.41 -27.88 5.91
C PRO A 231 -20.58 -29.34 5.45
N ARG A 232 -20.17 -29.69 4.22
CA ARG A 232 -20.43 -31.03 3.65
C ARG A 232 -19.44 -32.10 4.11
N ASN A 233 -18.17 -31.74 4.28
CA ASN A 233 -17.10 -32.66 4.71
C ASN A 233 -16.98 -33.94 3.85
N ASP A 234 -17.27 -33.87 2.55
CA ASP A 234 -17.24 -35.03 1.65
C ASP A 234 -15.83 -35.25 1.08
N VAL A 235 -14.91 -35.63 1.96
CA VAL A 235 -13.50 -35.87 1.62
C VAL A 235 -13.39 -37.03 0.63
N ARG A 236 -13.99 -38.19 0.93
CA ARG A 236 -13.85 -39.40 0.11
C ARG A 236 -14.52 -39.25 -1.25
N GLY A 237 -15.73 -38.66 -1.31
CA GLY A 237 -16.41 -38.40 -2.58
C GLY A 237 -15.60 -37.46 -3.46
N THR A 238 -15.00 -36.42 -2.86
CA THR A 238 -14.09 -35.53 -3.57
C THR A 238 -12.87 -36.26 -4.14
N GLN A 239 -12.17 -37.06 -3.32
CA GLN A 239 -11.00 -37.82 -3.78
C GLN A 239 -11.35 -38.78 -4.92
N ALA A 240 -12.49 -39.46 -4.84
CA ALA A 240 -12.97 -40.36 -5.88
C ALA A 240 -13.25 -39.62 -7.20
N GLU A 241 -13.91 -38.45 -7.14
CA GLU A 241 -14.21 -37.66 -8.32
C GLU A 241 -12.94 -37.08 -8.97
N LEU A 242 -12.02 -36.53 -8.17
CA LEU A 242 -10.74 -36.03 -8.68
C LEU A 242 -9.91 -37.17 -9.32
N ALA A 243 -9.83 -38.34 -8.68
CA ALA A 243 -9.13 -39.51 -9.24
C ALA A 243 -9.79 -40.03 -10.54
N LYS A 244 -11.12 -39.94 -10.65
CA LYS A 244 -11.85 -40.25 -11.89
C LYS A 244 -11.45 -39.27 -13.00
N LEU A 245 -11.49 -37.97 -12.75
CA LEU A 245 -11.11 -36.94 -13.72
C LEU A 245 -9.64 -37.05 -14.18
N ILE A 246 -8.73 -37.36 -13.24
CA ILE A 246 -7.31 -37.61 -13.54
C ILE A 246 -7.15 -38.73 -14.57
N ARG A 247 -7.83 -39.87 -14.34
CA ARG A 247 -7.75 -41.02 -15.25
C ARG A 247 -8.42 -40.77 -16.59
N LEU A 248 -9.60 -40.13 -16.57
CA LEU A 248 -10.38 -39.86 -17.78
C LEU A 248 -9.62 -38.97 -18.76
N HIS A 249 -9.02 -37.89 -18.26
CA HIS A 249 -8.36 -36.88 -19.08
C HIS A 249 -6.83 -36.99 -19.09
N LYS A 250 -6.29 -38.06 -18.50
CA LYS A 250 -4.84 -38.32 -18.39
C LYS A 250 -4.09 -37.11 -17.84
N VAL A 251 -4.61 -36.54 -16.75
CA VAL A 251 -4.03 -35.36 -16.11
C VAL A 251 -2.61 -35.66 -15.68
N GLU A 252 -1.69 -34.75 -15.99
CA GLU A 252 -0.28 -34.84 -15.64
C GLU A 252 0.11 -33.86 -14.55
N LEU A 253 -0.64 -32.75 -14.44
CA LEU A 253 -0.38 -31.66 -13.51
C LEU A 253 -1.65 -31.31 -12.72
N ILE A 254 -1.50 -31.01 -11.44
CA ILE A 254 -2.56 -30.45 -10.60
C ILE A 254 -2.09 -29.09 -10.10
N SER A 255 -2.70 -28.04 -10.60
CA SER A 255 -2.51 -26.66 -10.13
C SER A 255 -3.51 -26.35 -9.02
N ILE A 256 -3.03 -25.79 -7.90
CA ILE A 256 -3.85 -25.44 -6.74
C ILE A 256 -3.66 -23.95 -6.47
N GLY A 257 -4.75 -23.18 -6.49
CA GLY A 257 -4.73 -21.77 -6.10
C GLY A 257 -4.26 -21.58 -4.67
N ASN A 258 -3.54 -20.49 -4.39
CA ASN A 258 -2.97 -20.20 -3.07
C ASN A 258 -3.90 -19.41 -2.13
N GLY A 259 -5.21 -19.38 -2.40
CA GLY A 259 -6.20 -18.68 -1.58
C GLY A 259 -6.76 -19.43 -0.39
N THR A 260 -7.99 -19.10 -0.06
CA THR A 260 -8.68 -19.61 1.13
C THR A 260 -9.02 -21.10 0.97
N GLY A 261 -8.51 -21.94 1.87
CA GLY A 261 -8.68 -23.40 1.81
C GLY A 261 -7.59 -24.11 1.01
N SER A 262 -6.55 -23.40 0.56
CA SER A 262 -5.46 -23.95 -0.24
C SER A 262 -4.65 -25.02 0.50
N ARG A 263 -4.31 -24.79 1.77
CA ARG A 263 -3.57 -25.76 2.60
C ARG A 263 -4.33 -27.07 2.78
N GLU A 264 -5.63 -26.95 3.03
CA GLU A 264 -6.53 -28.10 3.20
C GLU A 264 -6.70 -28.85 1.87
N THR A 265 -6.82 -28.12 0.76
CA THR A 265 -6.93 -28.70 -0.60
C THR A 265 -5.64 -29.39 -1.00
N GLU A 266 -4.48 -28.81 -0.67
CA GLU A 266 -3.18 -29.41 -0.92
C GLU A 266 -3.01 -30.73 -0.16
N ARG A 267 -3.42 -30.78 1.11
CA ARG A 267 -3.40 -32.02 1.91
C ARG A 267 -4.33 -33.07 1.30
N LEU A 268 -5.56 -32.70 0.95
CA LEU A 268 -6.53 -33.58 0.30
C LEU A 268 -5.97 -34.23 -0.97
N VAL A 269 -5.31 -33.42 -1.83
CA VAL A 269 -4.68 -33.90 -3.06
C VAL A 269 -3.49 -34.81 -2.75
N ALA A 270 -2.65 -34.47 -1.76
CA ALA A 270 -1.52 -35.31 -1.37
C ALA A 270 -1.96 -36.68 -0.86
N ASP A 271 -3.01 -36.72 -0.03
CA ASP A 271 -3.58 -37.96 0.50
C ASP A 271 -4.19 -38.79 -0.65
N MET A 272 -4.98 -38.17 -1.53
CA MET A 272 -5.54 -38.82 -2.71
C MET A 272 -4.45 -39.44 -3.60
N LEU A 273 -3.42 -38.67 -3.93
CA LEU A 273 -2.31 -39.16 -4.76
C LEU A 273 -1.56 -40.29 -4.07
N SER A 274 -1.43 -40.28 -2.75
CA SER A 274 -0.80 -41.36 -1.99
C SER A 274 -1.60 -42.65 -2.08
N ASP A 275 -2.93 -42.55 -1.97
CA ASP A 275 -3.87 -43.68 -2.03
C ASP A 275 -4.08 -44.25 -3.44
N MET A 276 -3.65 -43.54 -4.50
CA MET A 276 -3.72 -44.06 -5.87
C MET A 276 -2.82 -45.31 -6.04
N PRO A 277 -3.36 -46.46 -6.50
CA PRO A 277 -2.58 -47.66 -6.76
C PRO A 277 -1.48 -47.41 -7.79
N ALA A 278 -0.29 -47.98 -7.58
CA ALA A 278 0.85 -47.81 -8.48
C ALA A 278 0.57 -48.26 -9.93
N GLU A 279 -0.37 -49.19 -10.10
CA GLU A 279 -0.81 -49.72 -11.40
C GLU A 279 -1.70 -48.74 -12.18
N SER A 280 -2.15 -47.64 -11.55
CA SER A 280 -3.05 -46.65 -12.16
C SER A 280 -2.35 -45.68 -13.13
N GLY A 281 -1.05 -45.87 -13.36
CA GLY A 281 -0.21 -44.99 -14.17
C GLY A 281 0.58 -43.95 -13.36
N PRO A 282 1.33 -43.06 -14.05
CA PRO A 282 2.12 -42.03 -13.40
C PRO A 282 1.21 -41.06 -12.64
N LYS A 283 1.59 -40.75 -11.39
CA LYS A 283 0.86 -39.80 -10.54
C LYS A 283 1.10 -38.37 -11.05
N PRO A 284 0.06 -37.52 -11.14
CA PRO A 284 0.23 -36.11 -11.47
C PRO A 284 1.16 -35.39 -10.50
N LEU A 285 1.88 -34.38 -10.99
CA LEU A 285 2.63 -33.46 -10.14
C LEU A 285 1.71 -32.35 -9.64
N LYS A 286 1.62 -32.17 -8.32
CA LYS A 286 0.90 -31.03 -7.73
C LYS A 286 1.81 -29.81 -7.64
N VAL A 287 1.27 -28.64 -7.96
CA VAL A 287 1.96 -27.34 -7.91
C VAL A 287 1.01 -26.29 -7.34
N ILE A 288 1.49 -25.49 -6.39
CA ILE A 288 0.76 -24.31 -5.91
C ILE A 288 0.98 -23.17 -6.89
N VAL A 289 -0.09 -22.50 -7.31
CA VAL A 289 -0.06 -21.34 -8.20
C VAL A 289 -0.74 -20.14 -7.55
N SER A 290 -0.29 -18.94 -7.91
CA SER A 290 -0.97 -17.73 -7.50
C SER A 290 -2.38 -17.70 -8.09
N GLU A 291 -3.40 -17.40 -7.28
CA GLU A 291 -4.76 -17.11 -7.77
C GLU A 291 -5.00 -15.61 -7.99
N ALA A 292 -3.96 -14.77 -7.84
CA ALA A 292 -4.07 -13.33 -7.99
C ALA A 292 -4.71 -12.96 -9.34
N GLY A 293 -5.78 -12.17 -9.28
CA GLY A 293 -6.54 -11.77 -10.47
C GLY A 293 -7.50 -12.83 -11.05
N ALA A 294 -7.51 -14.08 -10.57
CA ALA A 294 -8.38 -15.13 -11.14
C ALA A 294 -9.88 -14.80 -10.95
N SER A 295 -10.25 -14.17 -9.84
CA SER A 295 -11.61 -13.68 -9.61
C SER A 295 -11.97 -12.53 -10.54
N VAL A 296 -11.06 -11.57 -10.75
CA VAL A 296 -11.24 -10.46 -11.70
C VAL A 296 -11.39 -10.98 -13.12
N TYR A 297 -10.52 -11.91 -13.53
CA TYR A 297 -10.64 -12.62 -14.80
C TYR A 297 -12.01 -13.28 -14.94
N SER A 298 -12.44 -14.07 -13.96
CA SER A 298 -13.68 -14.83 -14.04
C SER A 298 -14.93 -13.98 -14.30
N ALA A 299 -14.93 -12.75 -13.76
CA ALA A 299 -16.00 -11.77 -13.92
C ALA A 299 -15.81 -10.83 -15.13
N SER A 300 -14.68 -10.94 -15.85
CA SER A 300 -14.37 -10.09 -17.00
C SER A 300 -15.22 -10.42 -18.23
N ALA A 301 -15.37 -9.44 -19.12
CA ALA A 301 -15.96 -9.65 -20.43
C ALA A 301 -15.15 -10.66 -21.27
N THR A 302 -13.82 -10.66 -21.14
CA THR A 302 -12.93 -11.62 -21.80
C THR A 302 -13.27 -13.05 -21.42
N ALA A 303 -13.36 -13.37 -20.12
CA ALA A 303 -13.72 -14.72 -19.68
C ALA A 303 -15.16 -15.09 -20.03
N ALA A 304 -16.08 -14.11 -20.04
CA ALA A 304 -17.45 -14.34 -20.48
C ALA A 304 -17.54 -14.67 -21.98
N ALA A 305 -16.69 -14.07 -22.80
CA ALA A 305 -16.58 -14.38 -24.23
C ALA A 305 -15.90 -15.74 -24.46
N GLU A 306 -14.85 -16.08 -23.70
CA GLU A 306 -14.19 -17.39 -23.77
C GLU A 306 -15.11 -18.53 -23.32
N PHE A 307 -15.95 -18.31 -22.29
CA PHE A 307 -16.81 -19.33 -21.69
C PHE A 307 -18.26 -18.85 -21.44
N PRO A 308 -19.07 -18.61 -22.49
CA PRO A 308 -20.41 -18.01 -22.36
C PRO A 308 -21.40 -18.83 -21.54
N GLY A 309 -21.24 -20.16 -21.50
CA GLY A 309 -22.11 -21.08 -20.76
C GLY A 309 -21.55 -21.56 -19.41
N LEU A 310 -20.34 -21.13 -19.03
CA LEU A 310 -19.71 -21.55 -17.79
C LEU A 310 -20.02 -20.56 -16.67
N ASP A 311 -20.40 -21.08 -15.51
CA ASP A 311 -20.61 -20.28 -14.30
C ASP A 311 -19.34 -19.49 -13.93
N VAL A 312 -19.53 -18.27 -13.43
CA VAL A 312 -18.42 -17.36 -13.06
C VAL A 312 -17.46 -18.03 -12.08
N SER A 313 -17.98 -18.80 -11.10
CA SER A 313 -17.12 -19.45 -10.09
C SER A 313 -16.19 -20.53 -10.66
N LEU A 314 -16.53 -21.13 -11.81
CA LEU A 314 -15.74 -22.18 -12.44
C LEU A 314 -14.66 -21.61 -13.38
N ARG A 315 -14.86 -20.40 -13.93
CA ARG A 315 -13.88 -19.74 -14.82
C ARG A 315 -12.55 -19.47 -14.11
N GLY A 316 -12.58 -19.18 -12.81
CA GLY A 316 -11.38 -19.03 -11.99
C GLY A 316 -10.50 -20.29 -11.98
N ALA A 317 -11.12 -21.48 -11.85
CA ALA A 317 -10.40 -22.75 -11.89
C ALA A 317 -9.75 -23.02 -13.25
N VAL A 318 -10.38 -22.56 -14.35
CA VAL A 318 -9.78 -22.64 -15.69
C VAL A 318 -8.53 -21.77 -15.78
N SER A 319 -8.58 -20.55 -15.23
CA SER A 319 -7.42 -19.65 -15.21
C SER A 319 -6.26 -20.22 -14.38
N ILE A 320 -6.57 -20.81 -13.22
CA ILE A 320 -5.58 -21.51 -12.39
C ILE A 320 -4.89 -22.66 -13.15
N ALA A 321 -5.66 -23.46 -13.89
CA ALA A 321 -5.11 -24.53 -14.72
C ALA A 321 -4.16 -24.01 -15.82
N ARG A 322 -4.61 -23.01 -16.59
CA ARG A 322 -3.83 -22.46 -17.71
C ARG A 322 -2.60 -21.70 -17.25
N ARG A 323 -2.65 -21.02 -16.11
CA ARG A 323 -1.52 -20.31 -15.53
C ARG A 323 -0.34 -21.23 -15.23
N LEU A 324 -0.57 -22.50 -14.88
CA LEU A 324 0.52 -23.45 -14.71
C LEU A 324 1.16 -23.86 -16.05
N GLN A 325 0.34 -23.99 -17.11
CA GLN A 325 0.83 -24.32 -18.44
C GLN A 325 1.70 -23.20 -19.02
N ASP A 326 1.18 -21.97 -18.95
CA ASP A 326 1.85 -20.75 -19.37
C ASP A 326 1.38 -19.55 -18.52
N PRO A 327 2.19 -19.11 -17.53
CA PRO A 327 1.84 -17.98 -16.69
C PRO A 327 1.65 -16.68 -17.46
N LEU A 328 2.53 -16.38 -18.42
CA LEU A 328 2.51 -15.15 -19.19
C LEU A 328 1.23 -15.07 -20.02
N ALA A 329 0.94 -16.09 -20.82
CA ALA A 329 -0.20 -16.10 -21.73
C ALA A 329 -1.56 -15.99 -21.01
N GLU A 330 -1.65 -16.49 -19.77
CA GLU A 330 -2.88 -16.40 -18.99
C GLU A 330 -2.97 -15.09 -18.19
N LEU A 331 -1.86 -14.58 -17.64
CA LEU A 331 -1.85 -13.36 -16.82
C LEU A 331 -2.10 -12.09 -17.63
N VAL A 332 -1.67 -12.03 -18.90
CA VAL A 332 -1.87 -10.85 -19.77
C VAL A 332 -3.34 -10.58 -20.11
N LYS A 333 -4.24 -11.56 -19.87
CA LYS A 333 -5.69 -11.39 -20.05
C LYS A 333 -6.35 -10.56 -18.94
N ILE A 334 -5.59 -10.22 -17.91
CA ILE A 334 -6.06 -9.52 -16.71
C ILE A 334 -5.44 -8.13 -16.72
N GLU A 335 -6.23 -7.12 -16.35
CA GLU A 335 -5.69 -5.78 -16.14
C GLU A 335 -4.54 -5.84 -15.10
N PRO A 336 -3.33 -5.32 -15.40
CA PRO A 336 -2.15 -5.57 -14.57
C PRO A 336 -2.33 -5.12 -13.10
N LYS A 337 -2.96 -3.96 -12.89
CA LYS A 337 -3.26 -3.44 -11.55
C LYS A 337 -4.32 -4.23 -10.78
N SER A 338 -5.02 -5.14 -11.44
CA SER A 338 -5.98 -6.06 -10.84
C SER A 338 -5.36 -7.40 -10.47
N ILE A 339 -4.10 -7.65 -10.86
CA ILE A 339 -3.30 -8.76 -10.37
C ILE A 339 -2.77 -8.34 -8.99
N GLY A 340 -3.25 -8.99 -7.93
CA GLY A 340 -2.80 -8.72 -6.56
C GLY A 340 -1.35 -9.16 -6.35
N VAL A 341 -0.42 -8.21 -6.35
CA VAL A 341 1.03 -8.43 -6.28
C VAL A 341 1.66 -7.90 -4.99
N GLY A 342 0.86 -7.34 -4.08
CA GLY A 342 1.32 -7.01 -2.73
C GLY A 342 0.24 -6.44 -1.83
N GLN A 343 0.59 -6.31 -0.55
CA GLN A 343 -0.27 -5.63 0.43
C GLN A 343 -0.34 -4.14 0.12
N TYR A 344 -1.48 -3.50 0.43
CA TYR A 344 -1.70 -2.07 0.24
C TYR A 344 -1.68 -1.57 -1.22
N GLN A 345 -1.78 -2.48 -2.20
CA GLN A 345 -1.81 -2.13 -3.63
C GLN A 345 -2.96 -1.16 -4.00
N HIS A 346 -4.09 -1.22 -3.30
CA HIS A 346 -5.20 -0.28 -3.50
C HIS A 346 -5.02 1.05 -2.75
N ASP A 347 -4.02 1.14 -1.87
CA ASP A 347 -3.76 2.29 -1.01
C ASP A 347 -2.65 3.21 -1.58
N VAL A 348 -2.04 2.87 -2.72
CA VAL A 348 -1.05 3.71 -3.44
C VAL A 348 -1.70 4.49 -4.60
N ASP A 349 -0.97 5.44 -5.18
CA ASP A 349 -1.40 6.14 -6.40
C ASP A 349 -1.68 5.15 -7.56
N GLN A 350 -2.96 5.02 -7.91
CA GLN A 350 -3.43 4.05 -8.90
C GLN A 350 -2.99 4.36 -10.33
N TYR A 351 -2.69 5.63 -10.64
CA TYR A 351 -2.21 6.02 -11.95
C TYR A 351 -0.73 5.63 -12.11
N ARG A 352 0.11 5.93 -11.11
CA ARG A 352 1.52 5.51 -11.10
C ARG A 352 1.66 3.99 -11.07
N LEU A 353 0.82 3.30 -10.29
CA LEU A 353 0.74 1.84 -10.25
C LEU A 353 0.41 1.26 -11.64
N GLY A 354 -0.67 1.74 -12.28
CA GLY A 354 -1.11 1.25 -13.59
C GLY A 354 0.00 1.34 -14.62
N ARG A 355 0.61 2.53 -14.77
CA ARG A 355 1.73 2.75 -15.69
C ARG A 355 2.92 1.85 -15.41
N SER A 356 3.28 1.65 -14.14
CA SER A 356 4.42 0.81 -13.77
C SER A 356 4.18 -0.66 -14.10
N LEU A 357 2.97 -1.18 -13.86
CA LEU A 357 2.65 -2.58 -14.10
C LEU A 357 2.42 -2.87 -15.59
N GLU A 358 1.86 -1.92 -16.34
CA GLU A 358 1.78 -2.01 -17.81
C GLU A 358 3.16 -2.13 -18.45
N ALA A 359 4.12 -1.29 -18.03
CA ALA A 359 5.50 -1.36 -18.51
C ALA A 359 6.15 -2.73 -18.23
N VAL A 360 5.89 -3.31 -17.05
CA VAL A 360 6.39 -4.66 -16.71
C VAL A 360 5.79 -5.73 -17.62
N VAL A 361 4.51 -5.63 -17.94
CA VAL A 361 3.84 -6.56 -18.87
C VAL A 361 4.42 -6.43 -20.27
N GLU A 362 4.59 -5.20 -20.77
CA GLU A 362 5.21 -4.94 -22.07
C GLU A 362 6.63 -5.53 -22.13
N ASP A 363 7.46 -5.28 -21.11
CA ASP A 363 8.81 -5.82 -21.01
C ASP A 363 8.81 -7.36 -21.00
N ALA A 364 7.91 -7.99 -20.24
CA ALA A 364 7.83 -9.45 -20.14
C ALA A 364 7.41 -10.10 -21.45
N VAL A 365 6.38 -9.56 -22.12
CA VAL A 365 5.89 -10.06 -23.40
C VAL A 365 6.97 -9.92 -24.49
N ASN A 366 7.64 -8.77 -24.55
CA ASN A 366 8.70 -8.55 -25.52
C ASN A 366 9.94 -9.43 -25.26
N ALA A 367 10.26 -9.70 -24.00
CA ALA A 367 11.39 -10.55 -23.64
C ALA A 367 11.19 -12.03 -23.99
N VAL A 368 9.97 -12.56 -23.82
CA VAL A 368 9.64 -13.95 -24.17
C VAL A 368 9.38 -14.11 -25.67
N GLY A 369 8.81 -13.10 -26.31
CA GLY A 369 8.33 -13.17 -27.69
C GLY A 369 6.96 -13.85 -27.77
N VAL A 370 6.31 -13.74 -28.93
CA VAL A 370 4.94 -14.19 -29.15
C VAL A 370 4.84 -14.97 -30.46
N ASP A 371 4.24 -16.16 -30.44
CA ASP A 371 3.86 -16.87 -31.66
C ASP A 371 2.55 -16.32 -32.20
N LEU A 372 2.62 -15.65 -33.34
CA LEU A 372 1.50 -14.98 -34.01
C LEU A 372 0.33 -15.94 -34.36
N ASN A 373 0.57 -17.25 -34.46
CA ASN A 373 -0.48 -18.21 -34.80
C ASN A 373 -1.28 -18.70 -33.59
N THR A 374 -0.75 -18.53 -32.38
CA THR A 374 -1.37 -19.05 -31.14
C THR A 374 -1.64 -17.96 -30.10
N ALA A 375 -1.13 -16.75 -30.30
CA ALA A 375 -1.35 -15.62 -29.40
C ALA A 375 -2.83 -15.23 -29.31
N SER A 376 -3.31 -14.99 -28.09
CA SER A 376 -4.59 -14.33 -27.87
C SER A 376 -4.51 -12.85 -28.25
N ALA A 377 -5.64 -12.30 -28.71
CA ALA A 377 -5.79 -10.90 -29.12
C ALA A 377 -5.69 -9.91 -27.97
#